data_AF-A0A7Z9YX23-F1
#
_entry.id   AF-A0A7Z9YX23-F1
#
_cell.length_a   1.000
_cell.length_b   1.000
_cell.length_c   1.000
_cell.angle_alpha   90.00
_cell.angle_beta   90.00
_cell.angle_gamma   90.00
#
_symmetry.space_group_name_H-M   'P 1'
#
loop_
_entity.id
_entity.type
_entity.pdbx_description
1 polymer ?
#
loop_
_entity_poly.entity_id
_entity_poly.type
_entity_poly.pdbx_seq_one_letter_code
_entity_poly.pdbx_strand_id
1 'polypeptide(L)'
;LYYYSQQQPDWPGLLHGKEGKLFSLIVLDNSTGKAGSAIQSFDYDKLLAGFEKPLELRKIDYKKYPVFGFLFVESREENFSELQTILDSDLNEFVTGF
;
A
#
# COMPACT_ATOMS: atom_id res chain seq x y z
N LEU A 1 -5.93 19.92 -17.80
CA LEU A 1 -6.56 21.21 -18.19
C LEU A 1 -7.12 22.01 -17.00
N TYR A 2 -7.77 21.41 -16.00
CA TYR A 2 -8.39 22.14 -14.86
C TYR A 2 -7.43 22.95 -13.97
N TYR A 3 -6.24 22.40 -13.65
CA TYR A 3 -5.24 23.08 -12.82
C TYR A 3 -4.79 24.44 -13.40
N TYR A 4 -4.60 24.51 -14.73
CA TYR A 4 -4.21 25.73 -15.43
C TYR A 4 -5.30 26.80 -15.47
N SER A 5 -6.57 26.40 -15.36
CA SER A 5 -7.72 27.30 -15.41
C SER A 5 -8.22 27.73 -14.03
N GLN A 6 -7.54 27.34 -12.95
CA GLN A 6 -7.95 27.57 -11.56
C GLN A 6 -9.39 27.11 -11.26
N GLN A 7 -9.88 26.11 -12.01
CA GLN A 7 -11.21 25.58 -11.80
C GLN A 7 -11.17 24.56 -10.67
N GLN A 8 -12.00 24.79 -9.65
CA GLN A 8 -12.19 23.81 -8.58
C GLN A 8 -12.88 22.56 -9.16
N PRO A 9 -12.41 21.35 -8.83
CA PRO A 9 -13.12 20.13 -9.19
C PRO A 9 -14.50 20.07 -8.54
N ASP A 10 -15.47 19.48 -9.23
CA ASP A 10 -16.74 19.09 -8.64
C ASP A 10 -16.53 17.90 -7.69
N TRP A 11 -16.11 18.21 -6.46
CA TRP A 11 -15.83 17.20 -5.44
C TRP A 11 -17.05 16.34 -5.11
N PRO A 12 -18.27 16.90 -4.91
CA PRO A 12 -19.47 16.09 -4.70
C PRO A 12 -19.70 15.07 -5.82
N GLY A 13 -19.55 15.47 -7.09
CA GLY A 13 -19.71 14.56 -8.22
C GLY A 13 -18.62 13.50 -8.29
N LEU A 14 -17.36 13.88 -8.05
CA LEU A 14 -16.21 12.97 -8.10
C LEU A 14 -16.18 11.94 -6.96
N LEU A 15 -16.70 12.32 -5.79
CA LEU A 15 -16.69 11.49 -4.58
C LEU A 15 -17.99 10.70 -4.37
N HIS A 16 -18.98 10.88 -5.25
CA HIS A 16 -20.23 10.13 -5.20
C HIS A 16 -19.97 8.61 -5.27
N GLY A 17 -20.55 7.85 -4.35
CA GLY A 17 -20.38 6.39 -4.26
C GLY A 17 -19.07 5.97 -3.58
N LYS A 18 -18.30 6.91 -3.02
CA LYS A 18 -17.08 6.67 -2.23
C LYS A 18 -17.28 6.93 -0.73
N GLU A 19 -18.52 7.09 -0.30
CA GLU A 19 -18.88 7.24 1.11
C GLU A 19 -18.46 5.99 1.90
N GLY A 20 -17.86 6.19 3.07
CA GLY A 20 -17.35 5.08 3.90
C GLY A 20 -16.16 4.33 3.30
N LYS A 21 -15.47 4.90 2.30
CA LYS A 21 -14.26 4.34 1.70
C LYS A 21 -13.02 5.13 2.10
N LEU A 22 -11.97 4.41 2.45
CA LEU A 22 -10.64 4.95 2.73
C LEU A 22 -9.72 4.65 1.56
N PHE A 23 -9.00 5.66 1.11
CA PHE A 23 -7.97 5.52 0.07
C PHE A 23 -6.61 5.75 0.69
N SER A 24 -5.85 4.67 0.86
CA SER A 24 -4.61 4.67 1.64
C SER A 24 -3.40 4.42 0.74
N LEU A 25 -2.31 5.14 1.02
CA LEU A 25 -0.97 4.83 0.53
C LEU A 25 -0.21 4.14 1.65
N ILE A 26 0.18 2.89 1.42
CA ILE A 26 1.02 2.10 2.30
C ILE A 26 2.44 2.12 1.74
N VAL A 27 3.39 2.56 2.56
CA VAL A 27 4.82 2.51 2.26
C VAL A 27 5.36 1.24 2.89
N LEU A 28 5.79 0.28 2.06
CA LEU A 28 6.34 -0.99 2.51
C LEU A 28 7.84 -0.82 2.73
N ASP A 29 8.23 -0.07 3.77
CA ASP A 29 9.63 0.08 4.12
C ASP A 29 10.23 -1.26 4.57
N ASN A 30 11.55 -1.41 4.48
CA ASN A 30 12.19 -2.62 4.98
C ASN A 30 12.33 -2.56 6.51
N SER A 31 11.23 -2.85 7.21
CA SER A 31 11.13 -2.92 8.67
C SER A 31 11.53 -4.28 9.25
N THR A 32 11.89 -5.26 8.41
CA THR A 32 12.21 -6.64 8.81
C THR A 32 13.46 -6.79 9.68
N GLY A 33 14.28 -5.74 9.78
CA GLY A 33 15.59 -5.77 10.44
C GLY A 33 16.70 -6.47 9.63
N LYS A 34 16.40 -6.99 8.43
CA LYS A 34 17.36 -7.66 7.55
C LYS A 34 17.87 -6.71 6.47
N ALA A 35 19.13 -6.85 6.09
CA ALA A 35 19.64 -6.17 4.89
C ALA A 35 18.91 -6.69 3.65
N GLY A 36 18.54 -5.82 2.71
CA GLY A 36 17.84 -6.22 1.48
C GLY A 36 18.60 -7.26 0.65
N SER A 37 19.94 -7.29 0.74
CA SER A 37 20.81 -8.29 0.11
C SER A 37 20.64 -9.71 0.70
N ALA A 38 20.22 -9.83 1.95
CA ALA A 38 19.96 -11.11 2.63
C ALA A 38 18.54 -11.65 2.38
N ILE A 39 17.65 -10.84 1.81
CA ILE A 39 16.28 -11.22 1.49
C ILE A 39 16.25 -11.87 0.10
N GLN A 40 15.89 -13.16 0.05
CA GLN A 40 15.83 -13.90 -1.21
C GLN A 40 14.65 -13.42 -2.07
N SER A 41 13.47 -13.31 -1.46
CA SER A 41 12.27 -12.79 -2.10
C SER A 41 11.32 -12.14 -1.10
N PHE A 42 10.42 -11.31 -1.64
CA PHE A 42 9.26 -10.76 -0.94
C PHE A 42 7.99 -11.26 -1.66
N ASP A 43 7.07 -11.85 -0.90
CA ASP A 43 5.82 -12.45 -1.39
C ASP A 43 4.74 -11.37 -1.49
N TYR A 44 4.74 -10.69 -2.63
CA TYR A 44 3.75 -9.66 -2.94
C TYR A 44 2.34 -10.22 -3.09
N ASP A 45 2.18 -11.46 -3.53
CA ASP A 45 0.85 -12.04 -3.73
C ASP A 45 0.19 -12.32 -2.38
N LYS A 46 0.96 -12.84 -1.42
CA LYS A 46 0.52 -13.01 -0.03
C LYS A 46 0.19 -11.67 0.63
N LEU A 47 0.98 -10.62 0.39
CA LEU A 47 0.67 -9.27 0.87
C LEU A 47 -0.67 -8.79 0.33
N LEU A 48 -0.88 -8.87 -1.00
CA LEU A 48 -2.09 -8.38 -1.65
C LEU A 48 -3.35 -9.13 -1.21
N ALA A 49 -3.22 -10.42 -0.88
CA ALA A 49 -4.32 -11.22 -0.34
C ALA A 49 -4.84 -10.73 1.03
N GLY A 50 -4.07 -9.88 1.72
CA GLY A 50 -4.47 -9.26 2.99
C GLY A 50 -5.41 -8.07 2.87
N PHE A 51 -5.70 -7.60 1.65
CA PHE A 51 -6.54 -6.42 1.41
C PHE A 51 -7.77 -6.76 0.57
N GLU A 52 -8.91 -6.17 0.91
CA GLU A 52 -10.15 -6.35 0.15
C GLU A 52 -10.03 -5.84 -1.29
N LYS A 53 -9.33 -4.70 -1.50
CA LYS A 53 -9.22 -4.06 -2.81
C LYS A 53 -7.90 -3.29 -2.98
N PRO A 54 -6.81 -3.98 -3.34
CA PRO A 54 -5.64 -3.34 -3.89
C PRO A 54 -5.97 -2.56 -5.17
N LEU A 55 -5.49 -1.33 -5.28
CA LEU A 55 -5.66 -0.50 -6.46
C LEU A 55 -4.42 -0.53 -7.36
N GLU A 56 -3.23 -0.47 -6.74
CA GLU A 56 -1.96 -0.43 -7.45
C GLU A 56 -0.81 -0.83 -6.52
N LEU A 57 0.12 -1.66 -7.01
CA LEU A 57 1.36 -1.99 -6.32
C LEU A 57 2.56 -1.60 -7.19
N ARG A 58 3.36 -0.65 -6.69
CA ARG A 58 4.63 -0.26 -7.32
C ARG A 58 5.79 -0.90 -6.59
N LYS A 59 6.30 -1.99 -7.15
CA LYS A 59 7.47 -2.71 -6.62
C LYS A 59 8.74 -1.87 -6.78
N ILE A 60 9.61 -1.90 -5.78
CA ILE A 60 10.91 -1.24 -5.78
C ILE A 60 12.00 -2.30 -5.62
N ASP A 61 13.16 -2.05 -6.23
CA ASP A 61 14.35 -2.86 -5.98
C ASP A 61 14.86 -2.64 -4.55
N TYR A 62 14.39 -3.50 -3.65
CA TYR A 62 14.69 -3.43 -2.22
C TYR A 62 16.16 -3.75 -1.88
N LYS A 63 16.94 -4.25 -2.85
CA LYS A 63 18.38 -4.45 -2.70
C LYS A 63 19.16 -3.16 -2.89
N LYS A 64 18.56 -2.18 -3.59
CA LYS A 64 19.14 -0.86 -3.83
C LYS A 64 18.58 0.21 -2.90
N TYR A 65 17.29 0.15 -2.60
CA TYR A 65 16.60 1.08 -1.71
C TYR A 65 15.90 0.30 -0.59
N PRO A 66 15.86 0.76 0.67
CA PRO A 66 15.30 -0.02 1.77
C PRO A 66 13.75 0.02 1.80
N VAL A 67 13.10 -0.23 0.67
CA VAL A 67 11.65 -0.20 0.47
C VAL A 67 11.25 -1.31 -0.50
N PHE A 68 10.28 -2.16 -0.12
CA PHE A 68 9.74 -3.22 -0.95
C PHE A 68 8.79 -2.71 -2.03
N GLY A 69 8.07 -1.63 -1.74
CA GLY A 69 7.18 -0.97 -2.69
C GLY A 69 6.21 0.03 -2.06
N PHE A 70 5.34 0.56 -2.91
CA PHE A 70 4.22 1.40 -2.52
C PHE A 70 2.92 0.72 -2.93
N LEU A 71 2.00 0.57 -1.99
CA LEU A 71 0.72 -0.08 -2.20
C LEU A 71 -0.40 0.94 -2.00
N PHE A 72 -1.26 1.08 -3.00
CA PHE A 72 -2.48 1.87 -2.93
C PHE A 72 -3.67 0.93 -2.74
N VAL A 73 -4.53 1.23 -1.78
CA VAL A 73 -5.71 0.40 -1.47
C VAL A 73 -6.96 1.25 -1.31
N GLU A 74 -8.11 0.63 -1.62
CA GLU A 74 -9.44 1.11 -1.22
C GLU A 74 -9.95 0.18 -0.11
N SER A 75 -10.17 0.71 1.08
CA SER A 75 -10.70 -0.04 2.22
C SER A 75 -12.07 0.47 2.60
N ARG A 76 -12.91 -0.37 3.20
CA ARG A 76 -14.11 0.10 3.90
C ARG A 76 -13.70 0.68 5.25
N GLU A 77 -14.31 1.79 5.67
CA GLU A 77 -14.10 2.33 7.02
C GLU A 77 -14.38 1.27 8.10
N GLU A 78 -15.39 0.44 7.90
CA GLU A 78 -15.75 -0.67 8.79
C GLU A 78 -14.67 -1.77 8.87
N ASN A 79 -13.83 -1.92 7.84
CA ASN A 79 -12.73 -2.89 7.79
C ASN A 79 -11.36 -2.20 7.96
N PHE A 80 -11.29 -1.15 8.78
CA PHE A 80 -10.03 -0.48 9.09
C PHE A 80 -8.96 -1.44 9.66
N SER A 81 -9.37 -2.59 10.20
CA SER A 81 -8.47 -3.62 10.72
C SER A 81 -7.44 -4.14 9.71
N GLU A 82 -7.73 -4.18 8.40
CA GLU A 82 -6.71 -4.58 7.41
C GLU A 82 -5.56 -3.57 7.34
N LEU A 83 -5.89 -2.27 7.46
CA LEU A 83 -4.90 -1.19 7.48
C LEU A 83 -4.09 -1.21 8.78
N GLN A 84 -4.74 -1.51 9.91
CA GLN A 84 -4.05 -1.65 11.19
C GLN A 84 -3.12 -2.88 11.18
N THR A 85 -3.55 -3.99 10.60
CA THR A 85 -2.74 -5.21 10.51
C THR A 85 -1.42 -4.97 9.77
N ILE A 86 -1.46 -4.28 8.62
CA ILE A 86 -0.23 -3.97 7.88
C ILE A 86 0.60 -2.87 8.57
N LEU A 87 -0.04 -1.94 9.28
CA LEU A 87 0.66 -0.89 10.03
C LEU A 87 1.46 -1.47 11.21
N ASP A 88 0.93 -2.50 11.87
CA ASP A 88 1.56 -3.17 13.01
C ASP A 88 2.54 -4.30 12.59
N SER A 89 2.58 -4.63 11.30
CA SER A 89 3.45 -5.69 10.75
C SER A 89 4.89 -5.22 10.59
N ASP A 90 5.84 -6.12 10.91
CA ASP A 90 7.27 -5.95 10.63
C ASP A 90 7.69 -6.54 9.27
N LEU A 91 6.70 -6.98 8.48
CA LEU A 91 6.79 -7.57 7.15
C LEU A 91 7.57 -8.91 7.07
N ASN A 92 7.97 -9.49 8.20
CA ASN A 92 8.74 -10.74 8.19
C ASN A 92 7.93 -11.93 7.64
N GLU A 93 6.61 -11.88 7.72
CA GLU A 93 5.70 -12.90 7.18
C GLU A 93 5.67 -12.94 5.65
N PHE A 94 6.19 -11.93 4.97
CA PHE A 94 6.23 -11.83 3.51
C PHE A 94 7.61 -12.13 2.93
N VAL A 95 8.67 -12.27 3.74
CA VAL A 95 10.03 -12.50 3.23
C VAL A 95 10.44 -13.98 3.30
N THR A 96 11.24 -14.40 2.33
CA THR A 96 11.91 -15.72 2.37
C THR A 96 13.42 -15.58 2.30
N GLY A 97 14.12 -16.60 2.82
CA GLY A 97 15.58 -16.69 2.89
C GLY A 97 16.13 -16.31 4.26
N PHE A 98 16.91 -17.23 4.84
CA PHE A 98 17.72 -17.04 6.04
C PHE A 98 19.06 -17.77 5.82
#